data_AF-A0A392RGV6-F1
#
_entry.id   AF-A0A392RGV6-F1
#
_cell.length_a   1.000
_cell.length_b   1.000
_cell.length_c   1.000
_cell.angle_alpha   90.00
_cell.angle_beta   90.00
_cell.angle_gamma   90.00
#
_symmetry.space_group_name_H-M   'P 1'
#
loop_
_entity.id
_entity.type
_entity.pdbx_description
1 polymer ?
#
loop_
_entity_poly.entity_id
_entity_poly.type
_entity_poly.pdbx_seq_one_letter_code
_entity_poly.pdbx_strand_id
1 'polypeptide(L)'
;VEGWSLEVRNPVKDFLGRPGTNWLKYSGGERPTKIRLRDFKPVARAWGEWVARNVVPLGNWSEYQLENAVLIKLIMESEDINLGYLLQQDIKRIASSDAAMFTLGHCNLITALCR
;
A
#
# COMPACT_ATOMS: atom_id res chain seq x y z
N VAL A 1 0.01 -10.22 -4.81
CA VAL A 1 -1.31 -10.25 -4.12
C VAL A 1 -2.50 -10.12 -5.09
N GLU A 2 -2.28 -9.73 -6.35
CA GLU A 2 -3.32 -9.41 -7.34
C GLU A 2 -4.34 -10.55 -7.61
N GLY A 3 -3.90 -11.82 -7.57
CA GLY A 3 -4.72 -13.02 -7.78
C GLY A 3 -5.39 -13.61 -6.53
N TRP A 4 -5.24 -12.99 -5.35
CA TRP A 4 -5.79 -13.55 -4.10
C TRP A 4 -7.32 -13.59 -4.10
N SER A 5 -7.92 -14.66 -3.58
CA SER A 5 -9.37 -14.76 -3.34
C SER A 5 -9.79 -13.84 -2.19
N LEU A 6 -11.10 -13.60 -2.03
CA LEU A 6 -11.61 -12.81 -0.89
C LEU A 6 -11.28 -13.45 0.46
N GLU A 7 -11.25 -14.78 0.53
CA GLU A 7 -10.88 -15.53 1.74
C GLU A 7 -9.46 -15.22 2.20
N VAL A 8 -8.52 -15.06 1.27
CA VAL A 8 -7.13 -14.70 1.59
C VAL A 8 -7.00 -13.20 1.92
N ARG A 9 -7.83 -12.35 1.31
CA ARG A 9 -7.80 -10.89 1.51
C ARG A 9 -8.43 -10.48 2.85
N ASN A 10 -9.55 -11.07 3.22
CA ASN A 10 -10.33 -10.68 4.39
C ASN A 10 -9.51 -10.63 5.69
N PRO A 11 -8.61 -11.59 5.98
CA PRO A 11 -7.73 -11.50 7.13
C PRO A 11 -6.90 -10.21 7.20
N VAL A 12 -6.44 -9.70 6.06
CA VAL A 12 -5.70 -8.41 6.00
C VAL A 12 -6.60 -7.25 6.40
N LYS A 13 -7.82 -7.21 5.84
CA LYS A 13 -8.81 -6.19 6.15
C LYS A 13 -9.24 -6.24 7.61
N ASP A 14 -9.49 -7.42 8.15
CA ASP A 14 -9.98 -7.58 9.53
C ASP A 14 -8.87 -7.29 10.56
N PHE A 15 -7.61 -7.53 10.18
CA PHE A 15 -6.44 -7.16 10.97
C PHE A 15 -6.29 -5.63 11.06
N LEU A 16 -6.34 -4.92 9.93
CA LEU A 16 -6.07 -3.48 9.86
C LEU A 16 -7.29 -2.62 10.19
N GLY A 17 -8.47 -3.05 9.74
CA GLY A 17 -9.73 -2.34 9.79
C GLY A 17 -10.46 -2.51 11.12
N ARG A 18 -11.32 -1.55 11.45
CA ARG A 18 -12.29 -1.63 12.54
C ARG A 18 -13.38 -2.67 12.21
N PRO A 19 -14.08 -3.21 13.22
CA PRO A 19 -15.26 -4.04 12.97
C PRO A 19 -16.23 -3.36 11.99
N GLY A 20 -16.70 -4.10 10.98
CA GLY A 20 -17.58 -3.57 9.92
C GLY A 20 -16.86 -2.90 8.75
N THR A 21 -15.52 -2.91 8.71
CA THR A 21 -14.76 -2.43 7.55
C THR A 21 -15.11 -3.26 6.30
N ASN A 22 -15.37 -2.58 5.20
CA ASN A 22 -15.71 -3.18 3.92
C ASN A 22 -14.63 -2.91 2.88
N TRP A 23 -14.47 -3.86 1.97
CA TRP A 23 -13.66 -3.62 0.78
C TRP A 23 -14.39 -2.69 -0.18
N LEU A 24 -13.64 -1.77 -0.79
CA LEU A 24 -14.11 -0.90 -1.85
C LEU A 24 -13.62 -1.37 -3.22
N LYS A 25 -14.50 -1.23 -4.21
CA LYS A 25 -14.21 -1.48 -5.62
C LYS A 25 -13.64 -0.23 -6.28
N TYR A 26 -12.88 -0.44 -7.36
CA TYR A 26 -12.59 0.64 -8.30
C TYR A 26 -13.86 0.97 -9.10
N SER A 27 -14.04 2.22 -9.54
CA SER A 27 -15.15 2.58 -10.43
C SER A 27 -15.07 1.77 -11.73
N GLY A 28 -16.07 0.93 -11.98
CA GLY A 28 -16.09 0.03 -13.15
C GLY A 28 -15.32 -1.30 -12.98
N GLY A 29 -14.71 -1.54 -11.82
CA GLY A 29 -14.05 -2.81 -11.50
C GLY A 29 -14.94 -3.70 -10.63
N GLU A 30 -14.97 -5.00 -10.92
CA GLU A 30 -15.73 -5.95 -10.09
C GLU A 30 -15.00 -6.33 -8.80
N ARG A 31 -13.66 -6.31 -8.83
CA ARG A 31 -12.82 -6.78 -7.73
C ARG A 31 -12.59 -5.69 -6.69
N PRO A 32 -13.00 -5.91 -5.44
CA PRO A 32 -12.76 -4.95 -4.40
C PRO A 32 -11.31 -5.11 -3.88
N THR A 33 -10.55 -4.02 -3.91
CA THR A 33 -9.11 -4.01 -3.66
C THR A 33 -8.68 -2.92 -2.68
N LYS A 34 -9.61 -2.08 -2.22
CA LYS A 34 -9.26 -0.90 -1.41
C LYS A 34 -9.91 -0.89 -0.04
N ILE A 35 -9.25 -0.26 0.93
CA ILE A 35 -9.78 0.02 2.26
C ILE A 35 -9.61 1.52 2.54
N ARG A 36 -10.59 2.17 3.16
CA ARG A 36 -10.44 3.58 3.56
C ARG A 36 -9.52 3.68 4.76
N LEU A 37 -8.58 4.61 4.74
CA LEU A 37 -7.69 4.88 5.86
C LEU A 37 -8.45 5.24 7.14
N ARG A 38 -9.61 5.92 7.02
CA ARG A 38 -10.46 6.27 8.16
C ARG A 38 -11.04 5.04 8.89
N ASP A 39 -11.19 3.93 8.17
CA ASP A 39 -11.77 2.70 8.70
C ASP A 39 -10.69 1.85 9.41
N PHE A 40 -9.40 2.25 9.36
CA PHE A 40 -8.30 1.55 10.03
C PHE A 40 -8.38 1.72 11.56
N LYS A 41 -7.86 0.73 12.28
CA LYS A 41 -7.50 0.85 13.70
C LYS A 41 -6.43 1.93 13.87
N PRO A 42 -6.36 2.61 15.04
CA PRO A 42 -5.43 3.74 15.23
C PRO A 42 -3.96 3.44 14.90
N VAL A 43 -3.43 2.29 15.36
CA VAL A 43 -2.03 1.90 15.09
C VAL A 43 -1.81 1.60 13.61
N ALA A 44 -2.72 0.87 12.98
CA ALA A 44 -2.66 0.59 11.55
C ALA A 44 -2.72 1.88 10.72
N ARG A 45 -3.51 2.86 11.15
CA ARG A 45 -3.59 4.17 10.51
C ARG A 45 -2.26 4.92 10.59
N ALA A 46 -1.63 4.96 11.76
CA ALA A 46 -0.34 5.64 11.93
C ALA A 46 0.73 5.02 11.02
N TRP A 47 0.79 3.70 10.94
CA TRP A 47 1.67 3.00 10.00
C TRP A 47 1.32 3.27 8.54
N GLY A 48 0.03 3.28 8.19
CA GLY A 48 -0.41 3.64 6.84
C GLY A 48 0.06 5.03 6.42
N GLU A 49 -0.13 6.03 7.28
CA GLU A 49 0.32 7.40 7.02
C GLU A 49 1.85 7.49 6.91
N TRP A 50 2.59 6.72 7.71
CA TRP A 50 4.05 6.65 7.60
C TRP A 50 4.50 6.00 6.29
N VAL A 51 3.89 4.88 5.91
CA VAL A 51 4.17 4.16 4.65
C VAL A 51 3.92 5.05 3.44
N ALA A 52 2.80 5.78 3.41
CA ALA A 52 2.45 6.68 2.30
C ALA A 52 3.41 7.87 2.15
N ARG A 53 4.07 8.29 3.25
CA ARG A 53 5.01 9.42 3.26
C ARG A 53 6.44 9.01 2.92
N ASN A 54 6.81 7.76 3.20
CA ASN A 54 8.22 7.36 3.23
C ASN A 54 8.54 6.17 2.32
N VAL A 55 7.58 5.26 2.07
CA VAL A 55 7.86 3.97 1.44
C VAL A 55 7.24 3.82 0.06
N VAL A 56 6.00 4.26 -0.13
CA VAL A 56 5.28 4.09 -1.41
C VAL A 56 4.59 5.38 -1.86
N PRO A 57 4.59 5.72 -3.15
CA PRO A 57 3.87 6.86 -3.69
C PRO A 57 2.38 6.55 -3.70
N LEU A 58 1.57 7.23 -2.89
CA LEU A 58 0.12 7.13 -2.98
C LEU A 58 -0.46 8.37 -3.66
N GLY A 59 -1.17 8.15 -4.79
CA GLY A 59 -1.95 9.21 -5.44
C GLY A 59 -3.22 9.59 -4.67
N ASN A 60 -3.75 8.66 -3.86
CA ASN A 60 -4.88 8.90 -2.96
C ASN A 60 -4.53 8.43 -1.55
N TRP A 61 -4.58 9.35 -0.60
CA TRP A 61 -4.21 9.14 0.80
C TRP A 61 -5.39 8.68 1.67
N SER A 62 -6.60 8.69 1.13
CA SER A 62 -7.81 8.29 1.82
C SER A 62 -8.16 6.80 1.61
N GLU A 63 -7.61 6.17 0.57
CA GLU A 63 -7.89 4.80 0.18
C GLU A 63 -6.61 4.03 -0.14
N TYR A 64 -6.42 2.89 0.52
CA TYR A 64 -5.23 2.07 0.40
C TYR A 64 -5.58 0.81 -0.38
N GLN A 65 -4.79 0.52 -1.42
CA GLN A 65 -4.86 -0.73 -2.16
C GLN A 65 -4.38 -1.92 -1.31
N LEU A 66 -4.76 -3.13 -1.70
CA LEU A 66 -4.44 -4.38 -1.01
C LEU A 66 -2.93 -4.56 -0.80
N GLU A 67 -2.12 -4.20 -1.79
CA GLU A 67 -0.66 -4.24 -1.74
C GLU A 67 -0.12 -3.42 -0.56
N ASN A 68 -0.61 -2.19 -0.42
CA ASN A 68 -0.21 -1.27 0.65
C ASN A 68 -0.78 -1.71 2.00
N ALA A 69 -1.99 -2.26 2.02
CA ALA A 69 -2.56 -2.84 3.23
C ALA A 69 -1.72 -4.03 3.72
N VAL A 70 -1.29 -4.93 2.83
CA VAL A 70 -0.41 -6.05 3.18
C VAL A 70 0.92 -5.54 3.74
N LEU A 71 1.54 -4.52 3.13
CA LEU A 71 2.76 -3.93 3.65
C LEU A 71 2.58 -3.40 5.08
N ILE A 72 1.48 -2.69 5.37
CA ILE A 72 1.18 -2.20 6.72
C ILE A 72 1.01 -3.36 7.70
N LYS A 73 0.33 -4.44 7.29
CA LYS A 73 0.15 -5.64 8.11
C LYS A 73 1.50 -6.27 8.46
N LEU A 74 2.39 -6.45 7.48
CA LEU A 74 3.73 -7.00 7.68
C LEU A 74 4.54 -6.17 8.69
N ILE A 75 4.50 -4.84 8.58
CA ILE A 75 5.15 -3.94 9.55
C ILE A 75 4.59 -4.18 10.96
N MET A 76 3.27 -4.24 11.09
CA MET A 76 2.61 -4.43 12.39
C MET A 76 2.87 -5.82 13.00
N GLU A 77 3.09 -6.84 12.17
CA GLU A 77 3.47 -8.19 12.60
C GLU A 77 4.98 -8.32 12.84
N SER A 78 5.76 -7.25 12.61
CA SER A 78 7.23 -7.25 12.70
C SER A 78 7.88 -8.28 11.76
N GLU A 79 7.28 -8.49 10.59
CA GLU A 79 7.80 -9.36 9.54
C GLU A 79 8.89 -8.65 8.74
N ASP A 80 9.83 -9.43 8.21
CA ASP A 80 10.90 -8.90 7.36
C ASP A 80 10.36 -8.40 6.01
N ILE A 81 10.76 -7.18 5.64
CA ILE A 81 10.35 -6.54 4.39
C ILE A 81 11.59 -6.17 3.57
N ASN A 82 11.67 -6.70 2.35
CA ASN A 82 12.73 -6.30 1.41
C ASN A 82 12.41 -4.96 0.75
N LEU A 83 12.72 -3.87 1.45
CA LEU A 83 12.48 -2.51 0.99
C LEU A 83 13.24 -2.18 -0.31
N GLY A 84 14.47 -2.67 -0.45
CA GLY A 84 15.28 -2.47 -1.65
C GLY A 84 14.63 -3.06 -2.90
N TYR A 85 14.02 -4.24 -2.77
CA TYR A 85 13.27 -4.87 -3.84
C TYR A 85 12.01 -4.10 -4.23
N LEU A 86 11.24 -3.61 -3.24
CA LEU A 86 10.05 -2.79 -3.48
C LEU A 86 10.40 -1.51 -4.25
N LEU A 87 11.46 -0.82 -3.83
CA LEU A 87 11.95 0.39 -4.50
C LEU A 87 12.44 0.09 -5.91
N GLN A 88 13.20 -0.99 -6.09
CA GLN A 88 13.68 -1.40 -7.40
C GLN A 88 12.53 -1.67 -8.37
N GLN A 89 11.48 -2.37 -7.92
CA GLN A 89 10.30 -2.64 -8.75
C GLN A 89 9.59 -1.35 -9.16
N ASP A 90 9.39 -0.43 -8.21
CA ASP A 90 8.70 0.83 -8.50
C ASP A 90 9.52 1.73 -9.43
N ILE A 91 10.84 1.81 -9.26
CA ILE A 91 11.74 2.53 -10.18
C ILE A 91 11.68 1.92 -11.57
N LYS A 92 11.76 0.58 -11.69
CA LYS A 92 11.63 -0.11 -12.98
C LYS A 92 10.29 0.18 -13.64
N ARG A 93 9.19 0.20 -12.87
CA ARG A 93 7.84 0.51 -13.39
C ARG A 93 7.77 1.94 -13.92
N ILE A 94 8.34 2.91 -13.19
CA ILE A 94 8.40 4.31 -13.61
C ILE A 94 9.26 4.46 -14.89
N ALA A 95 10.45 3.84 -14.91
CA ALA A 95 11.37 3.92 -16.04
C ALA A 95 10.84 3.23 -17.30
N SER A 96 9.98 2.22 -17.15
CA SER A 96 9.37 1.49 -18.28
C SER A 96 8.00 2.03 -18.68
N SER A 97 7.53 3.12 -18.06
CA SER A 97 6.23 3.71 -18.34
C SER A 97 6.33 4.71 -19.49
N ASP A 98 5.54 4.51 -20.55
CA ASP A 98 5.41 5.45 -21.68
C ASP A 98 4.57 6.70 -21.33
N ALA A 99 4.08 6.82 -20.10
CA ALA A 99 3.31 7.97 -19.65
C ALA A 99 4.17 9.25 -19.65
N ALA A 100 3.64 10.32 -20.27
CA ALA A 100 4.32 11.62 -20.38
C ALA A 100 4.57 12.33 -19.02
N MET A 101 3.89 11.88 -17.95
CA MET A 101 4.07 12.38 -16.60
C MET A 101 4.08 11.22 -15.61
N PHE A 102 5.04 11.22 -14.69
CA PHE A 102 5.12 10.28 -13.59
C PHE A 102 5.49 11.02 -12.29
N THR A 103 5.03 10.49 -11.16
CA THR A 103 5.35 11.04 -9.84
C THR A 103 6.42 10.18 -9.18
N LEU A 104 7.56 10.79 -8.86
CA LEU A 104 8.61 10.14 -8.07
C LEU A 104 8.28 10.26 -6.57
N GLY A 105 7.66 9.24 -5.98
CA GLY A 105 7.29 9.27 -4.55
C GLY A 105 8.40 8.92 -3.56
N HIS A 106 9.54 8.42 -4.04
CA HIS A 106 10.57 7.81 -3.20
C HIS A 106 11.76 8.73 -2.88
N CYS A 107 11.72 10.03 -3.22
CA CYS A 107 12.91 10.89 -3.19
C CYS A 107 13.63 10.87 -1.83
N ASN A 108 12.88 10.93 -0.73
CA ASN A 108 13.46 10.93 0.61
C ASN A 108 14.13 9.60 0.97
N LEU A 109 13.51 8.48 0.59
CA LEU A 109 14.03 7.14 0.87
C LEU A 109 15.22 6.78 -0.01
N ILE A 110 15.17 7.12 -1.31
CA ILE A 110 16.31 7.01 -2.22
C ILE A 110 17.48 7.83 -1.67
N THR A 111 17.23 9.07 -1.24
CA THR A 111 18.27 9.93 -0.66
C THR A 111 18.88 9.34 0.61
N ALA A 112 18.09 8.69 1.47
CA ALA A 112 18.60 8.06 2.69
C ALA A 112 19.45 6.79 2.41
N LEU A 113 19.07 6.01 1.40
CA LEU A 113 19.72 4.75 1.05
C LEU A 113 20.98 4.93 0.19
N CYS A 114 21.09 6.03 -0.57
CA CYS A 114 22.22 6.32 -1.45
C CYS A 114 23.27 7.24 -0.80
N ARG A 115 23.39 7.22 0.53
CA ARG A 115 24.44 7.94 1.27
C ARG A 115 25.61 7.04 1.62
#